data_AF-A0A7C2SSY8-F1
#
_entry.id   AF-A0A7C2SSY8-F1
#
_cell.length_a   1.000
_cell.length_b   1.000
_cell.length_c   1.000
_cell.angle_alpha   90.00
_cell.angle_beta   90.00
_cell.angle_gamma   90.00
#
_symmetry.space_group_name_H-M   'P 1'
#
loop_
_entity.id
_entity.type
_entity.pdbx_description
1 polymer ?
#
loop_
_entity_poly.entity_id
_entity_poly.type
_entity_poly.pdbx_seq_one_letter_code
_entity_poly.pdbx_strand_id
1 'polypeptide(L)'
;MRPRLGHPGAAAIVETCRARAATRRPACDPADVAAPTGGIPVSRIAPALALCAFFALLSGPRAAAAQTPAHKLGRGAANLAFGIMELPAEIAYEHDRRGPLYAASLGFARGMGRFVTREIVGLYELVTFPAPVPRGYRPILSPAYPWDLFD
;
A
#
# COMPACT_ATOMS: atom_id res chain seq x y z
N MET A 1 58.57 0.19 61.35
CA MET A 1 58.01 -0.84 60.45
C MET A 1 57.21 -0.11 59.36
N ARG A 2 57.66 -0.17 58.10
CA ARG A 2 57.08 0.56 56.95
C ARG A 2 55.92 -0.24 56.32
N PRO A 3 54.76 0.35 55.98
CA PRO A 3 53.81 -0.28 55.07
C PRO A 3 54.13 0.11 53.61
N ARG A 4 54.46 -0.92 52.80
CA ARG A 4 54.50 -0.87 51.34
C ARG A 4 53.06 -0.89 50.80
N LEU A 5 52.58 0.21 50.22
CA LEU A 5 51.30 0.26 49.49
C LEU A 5 51.59 0.15 47.99
N GLY A 6 51.68 -1.09 47.51
CA GLY A 6 51.75 -1.43 46.09
C GLY A 6 50.37 -1.86 45.58
N HIS A 7 49.61 -0.93 45.01
CA HIS A 7 48.46 -1.27 44.17
C HIS A 7 48.84 -1.09 42.69
N PRO A 8 48.86 -2.17 41.89
CA PRO A 8 49.33 -2.18 40.49
C PRO A 8 48.34 -1.52 39.49
N GLY A 9 47.38 -0.74 39.97
CA GLY A 9 46.30 -0.19 39.13
C GLY A 9 46.57 1.21 38.55
N ALA A 10 47.33 2.06 39.24
CA ALA A 10 47.45 3.47 38.84
C ALA A 10 48.34 3.69 37.59
N ALA A 11 49.45 2.95 37.48
CA ALA A 11 50.35 3.05 36.33
C ALA A 11 49.69 2.55 35.04
N ALA A 12 48.94 1.44 35.12
CA ALA A 12 48.20 0.89 33.98
C ALA A 12 47.13 1.85 33.45
N ILE A 13 46.42 2.56 34.34
CA ILE A 13 45.39 3.53 33.94
C ILE A 13 46.01 4.74 33.21
N VAL A 14 47.15 5.26 33.70
CA VAL A 14 47.83 6.40 33.07
C VAL A 14 48.37 6.04 31.69
N GLU A 15 48.94 4.83 31.54
CA GLU A 15 49.49 4.35 30.27
C GLU A 15 48.38 4.08 29.23
N THR A 16 47.24 3.56 29.66
CA THR A 16 46.05 3.36 28.81
C THR A 16 45.45 4.70 28.35
N CYS A 17 45.44 5.73 29.21
CA CYS A 17 45.02 7.08 28.84
C CYS A 17 45.99 7.74 27.84
N ARG A 18 47.30 7.56 28.00
CA ARG A 18 48.32 8.09 27.07
C ARG A 18 48.22 7.43 25.69
N ALA A 19 47.99 6.12 25.63
CA ALA A 19 47.79 5.38 24.39
C ALA A 19 46.50 5.79 23.64
N ARG A 20 45.42 6.11 24.38
CA ARG A 20 44.18 6.66 23.80
C ARG A 20 44.33 8.09 23.28
N ALA A 21 45.17 8.91 23.91
CA ALA A 21 45.45 10.26 23.42
C ALA A 21 46.24 10.24 22.11
N ALA A 22 47.17 9.30 21.94
CA ALA A 22 47.97 9.13 20.72
C ALA A 22 47.16 8.57 19.53
N THR A 23 46.01 7.93 19.78
CA THR A 23 45.14 7.33 18.75
C THR A 23 43.85 8.11 18.50
N ARG A 24 43.69 9.30 19.11
CA ARG A 24 42.68 10.26 18.66
C ARG A 24 43.05 10.68 17.25
N ARG A 25 42.37 10.06 16.27
CA ARG A 25 42.25 10.62 14.92
C ARG A 25 41.91 12.11 15.07
N PRO A 26 42.57 13.00 14.31
CA PRO A 26 42.16 14.39 14.31
C PRO A 26 40.65 14.42 14.05
N ALA A 27 39.95 15.25 14.82
CA ALA A 27 38.54 15.52 14.65
C ALA A 27 38.23 15.64 13.15
N CYS A 28 37.15 15.01 12.69
CA CYS A 28 36.67 15.08 11.31
C CYS A 28 37.00 16.44 10.70
N ASP A 29 37.91 16.46 9.73
CA ASP A 29 38.22 17.68 9.00
C ASP A 29 36.90 18.07 8.30
N PRO A 30 36.34 19.27 8.52
CA PRO A 30 35.09 19.68 7.88
C PRO A 30 35.17 19.64 6.34
N ALA A 31 36.38 19.50 5.77
CA ALA A 31 36.61 19.28 4.34
C ALA A 31 36.16 17.89 3.83
N ASP A 32 36.06 16.86 4.69
CA ASP A 32 35.70 15.49 4.27
C ASP A 32 34.18 15.23 4.22
N VAL A 33 33.36 16.16 4.74
CA VAL A 33 31.89 16.14 4.59
C VAL A 33 31.49 16.90 3.33
N ALA A 34 32.19 16.66 2.22
CA ALA A 34 31.72 17.07 0.91
C ALA A 34 30.53 16.17 0.52
N ALA A 35 29.34 16.55 0.99
CA ALA A 35 28.09 16.05 0.44
C ALA A 35 28.15 16.23 -1.09
N PRO A 36 27.73 15.25 -1.91
CA PRO A 36 27.69 15.44 -3.35
C PRO A 36 26.70 16.58 -3.65
N THR A 37 27.22 17.79 -3.85
CA THR A 37 26.49 18.99 -4.29
C THR A 37 26.19 18.94 -5.79
N GLY A 38 26.10 17.73 -6.35
CA GLY A 38 25.59 17.49 -7.69
C GLY A 38 24.09 17.70 -7.68
N GLY A 39 23.65 18.94 -7.92
CA GLY A 39 22.24 19.24 -8.19
C GLY A 39 21.74 18.28 -9.26
N ILE A 40 20.70 17.50 -8.94
CA ILE A 40 20.09 16.61 -9.92
C ILE A 40 19.53 17.51 -11.04
N PRO A 41 19.98 17.35 -12.30
CA PRO A 41 19.52 18.22 -13.37
C PRO A 41 18.01 18.07 -13.52
N VAL A 42 17.28 19.19 -13.56
CA VAL A 42 15.81 19.25 -13.64
C VAL A 42 15.26 18.39 -14.78
N SER A 43 16.05 18.19 -15.85
CA SER A 43 15.74 17.31 -16.98
C SER A 43 15.57 15.83 -16.63
N ARG A 44 16.15 15.34 -15.52
CA ARG A 44 16.00 13.96 -15.02
C ARG A 44 14.82 13.79 -14.06
N ILE A 45 14.34 14.88 -13.46
CA ILE A 45 13.25 14.86 -12.48
C ILE A 45 11.90 14.98 -13.18
N ALA A 46 11.84 15.73 -14.28
CA ALA A 46 10.62 15.93 -15.07
C ALA A 46 9.92 14.63 -15.53
N PRO A 47 10.59 13.62 -16.11
CA PRO A 47 9.91 12.39 -16.53
C PRO A 47 9.44 11.55 -15.34
N ALA A 48 10.19 11.52 -14.23
CA ALA A 48 9.81 10.80 -13.02
C ALA A 48 8.60 11.43 -12.34
N LEU A 49 8.54 12.77 -12.26
CA LEU A 49 7.38 13.49 -11.74
C LEU A 49 6.16 13.34 -12.65
N ALA A 50 6.35 13.38 -13.97
CA ALA A 50 5.26 13.15 -14.92
C ALA A 50 4.70 11.72 -14.80
N LEU A 51 5.56 10.72 -14.63
CA LEU A 51 5.14 9.34 -14.42
C LEU A 51 4.44 9.14 -13.08
N CYS A 52 4.96 9.72 -11.99
CA CYS A 52 4.30 9.69 -10.68
C CYS A 52 2.96 10.43 -10.70
N ALA A 53 2.88 11.58 -11.37
CA ALA A 53 1.63 12.32 -11.55
C ALA A 53 0.63 11.56 -12.40
N PHE A 54 1.08 10.89 -13.46
CA PHE A 54 0.27 9.99 -14.28
C PHE A 54 -0.27 8.82 -13.43
N PHE A 55 0.59 8.14 -12.67
CA PHE A 55 0.18 7.03 -11.81
C PHE A 55 -0.77 7.47 -10.68
N ALA A 56 -0.54 8.67 -10.12
CA ALA A 56 -1.45 9.28 -9.16
C ALA A 56 -2.80 9.64 -9.77
N LEU A 57 -2.84 10.09 -11.03
CA LEU A 57 -4.08 10.31 -11.78
C LEU A 57 -4.84 9.00 -12.04
N LEU A 58 -4.11 7.92 -12.36
CA LEU A 58 -4.70 6.59 -12.55
C LEU A 58 -5.23 5.98 -11.25
N SER A 59 -4.72 6.40 -10.09
CA SER A 59 -5.08 5.83 -8.80
C SER A 59 -6.46 6.25 -8.29
N GLY A 60 -7.10 7.25 -8.91
CA GLY A 60 -8.44 7.74 -8.55
C GLY A 60 -8.52 8.32 -7.12
N PRO A 61 -9.47 9.23 -6.83
CA PRO A 61 -9.66 9.71 -5.47
C PRO A 61 -10.24 8.57 -4.61
N ARG A 62 -9.43 8.00 -3.69
CA ARG A 62 -9.93 7.24 -2.54
C ARG A 62 -10.42 8.22 -1.47
N ALA A 63 -11.56 8.85 -1.69
CA ALA A 63 -12.16 9.75 -0.70
C ALA A 63 -13.42 9.11 -0.11
N ALA A 64 -13.40 8.91 1.21
CA ALA A 64 -14.58 8.71 2.06
C ALA A 64 -15.43 10.00 2.12
N ALA A 65 -15.80 10.53 0.95
CA ALA A 65 -16.67 11.68 0.78
C ALA A 65 -18.12 11.20 0.64
N ALA A 66 -19.08 12.08 0.94
CA ALA A 66 -20.50 11.82 0.73
C ALA A 66 -20.72 11.20 -0.66
N GLN A 67 -21.43 10.07 -0.73
CA GLN A 67 -21.63 9.37 -2.00
C GLN A 67 -22.36 10.30 -2.96
N THR A 68 -21.79 10.48 -4.15
CA THR A 68 -22.26 11.42 -5.16
C THR A 68 -22.89 10.63 -6.32
N PRO A 69 -23.66 11.28 -7.21
CA PRO A 69 -24.09 10.66 -8.47
C PRO A 69 -22.92 10.06 -9.25
N ALA A 70 -21.76 10.72 -9.25
CA ALA A 70 -20.55 10.24 -9.91
C ALA A 70 -20.00 8.95 -9.28
N HIS A 71 -20.03 8.83 -7.94
CA HIS A 71 -19.65 7.59 -7.26
C HIS A 71 -20.58 6.43 -7.62
N LYS A 72 -21.90 6.67 -7.70
CA LYS A 72 -22.87 5.67 -8.13
C LYS A 72 -22.67 5.27 -9.59
N LEU A 73 -22.38 6.23 -10.47
CA LEU A 73 -22.06 5.97 -11.87
C LEU A 73 -20.80 5.11 -11.99
N GLY A 74 -19.72 5.50 -11.31
CA GLY A 74 -18.45 4.78 -11.33
C GLY A 74 -18.58 3.36 -10.78
N ARG A 75 -19.29 3.19 -9.67
CA ARG A 75 -19.58 1.86 -9.10
C ARG A 75 -20.47 1.01 -10.01
N GLY A 76 -21.52 1.59 -10.59
CA GLY A 76 -22.40 0.91 -11.54
C GLY A 76 -21.66 0.43 -12.79
N ALA A 77 -20.82 1.30 -13.36
CA ALA A 77 -19.97 0.97 -14.50
C ALA A 77 -18.92 -0.12 -14.15
N ALA A 78 -18.29 -0.03 -12.98
CA ALA A 78 -17.35 -1.04 -12.51
C ALA A 78 -18.02 -2.41 -12.31
N ASN A 79 -19.21 -2.43 -11.73
CA ASN A 79 -19.98 -3.67 -11.51
C ASN A 79 -20.40 -4.34 -12.82
N LEU A 80 -20.77 -3.55 -13.83
CA LEU A 80 -21.15 -4.04 -15.16
C LEU A 80 -19.95 -4.47 -16.02
N ALA A 81 -18.82 -3.77 -15.92
CA ALA A 81 -17.64 -4.08 -16.72
C ALA A 81 -16.81 -5.23 -16.13
N PHE A 82 -16.76 -5.33 -14.79
CA PHE A 82 -15.86 -6.23 -14.08
C PHE A 82 -16.60 -7.22 -13.18
N GLY A 83 -17.92 -7.37 -13.32
CA GLY A 83 -18.71 -8.35 -12.56
C GLY A 83 -18.18 -9.78 -12.73
N ILE A 84 -17.62 -10.11 -13.90
CA ILE A 84 -17.06 -11.42 -14.22
C ILE A 84 -15.94 -11.86 -13.24
N MET A 85 -15.29 -10.92 -12.56
CA MET A 85 -14.25 -11.21 -11.56
C MET A 85 -14.77 -11.94 -10.32
N GLU A 86 -16.08 -11.94 -10.08
CA GLU A 86 -16.71 -12.73 -9.00
C GLU A 86 -16.54 -14.25 -9.20
N LEU A 87 -16.47 -14.72 -10.45
CA LEU A 87 -16.29 -16.14 -10.77
C LEU A 87 -14.93 -16.67 -10.29
N PRO A 88 -13.78 -16.13 -10.73
CA PRO A 88 -12.48 -16.61 -10.25
C PRO A 88 -12.28 -16.34 -8.75
N ALA A 89 -12.82 -15.25 -8.20
CA ALA A 89 -12.76 -14.97 -6.77
C ALA A 89 -13.41 -16.08 -5.93
N GLU A 90 -14.63 -16.48 -6.27
CA GLU A 90 -15.35 -17.51 -5.52
C GLU A 90 -14.78 -18.92 -5.76
N ILE A 91 -14.24 -19.19 -6.96
CA ILE A 91 -13.54 -20.45 -7.24
C ILE A 91 -12.28 -20.55 -6.38
N ALA A 92 -11.46 -19.51 -6.31
CA ALA A 92 -10.26 -19.49 -5.46
C ALA A 92 -10.63 -19.64 -3.97
N TYR A 93 -11.68 -18.93 -3.53
CA TYR A 93 -12.18 -19.03 -2.17
C TYR A 93 -12.64 -20.45 -1.78
N GLU A 94 -13.42 -21.11 -2.64
CA GLU A 94 -13.89 -22.48 -2.38
C GLU A 94 -12.78 -23.52 -2.58
N HIS A 95 -11.80 -23.25 -3.44
CA HIS A 95 -10.62 -24.08 -3.61
C HIS A 95 -9.84 -24.16 -2.29
N ASP A 96 -9.58 -23.03 -1.66
CA ASP A 96 -8.82 -22.97 -0.40
C ASP A 96 -9.60 -23.54 0.79
N ARG A 97 -10.94 -23.45 0.76
CA ARG A 97 -11.80 -23.97 1.85
C ARG A 97 -12.13 -25.44 1.76
N ARG A 98 -12.35 -25.98 0.55
CA ARG A 98 -12.96 -27.31 0.33
C ARG A 98 -12.27 -28.13 -0.76
N GLY A 99 -11.29 -27.56 -1.45
CA GLY A 99 -10.55 -28.22 -2.51
C GLY A 99 -11.16 -28.07 -3.91
N PRO A 100 -10.45 -28.56 -4.94
CA PRO A 100 -10.72 -28.23 -6.35
C PRO A 100 -12.08 -28.73 -6.88
N LEU A 101 -12.59 -29.86 -6.40
CA LEU A 101 -13.89 -30.38 -6.85
C LEU A 101 -15.07 -29.50 -6.40
N TYR A 102 -15.00 -28.97 -5.17
CA TYR A 102 -16.00 -28.03 -4.66
C TYR A 102 -15.86 -26.65 -5.33
N ALA A 103 -14.63 -26.21 -5.60
CA ALA A 103 -14.38 -24.98 -6.34
C ALA A 103 -15.01 -24.98 -7.74
N ALA A 104 -14.82 -26.08 -8.48
CA ALA A 104 -15.33 -26.21 -9.85
C ALA A 104 -16.86 -26.23 -9.94
N SER A 105 -17.55 -26.75 -8.92
CA SER A 105 -19.01 -26.90 -8.92
C SER A 105 -19.69 -25.79 -8.10
N LEU A 106 -19.50 -25.81 -6.79
CA LEU A 106 -20.12 -24.88 -5.86
C LEU A 106 -19.53 -23.46 -6.00
N GLY A 107 -18.21 -23.36 -6.15
CA GLY A 107 -17.54 -22.07 -6.38
C GLY A 107 -18.02 -21.41 -7.67
N PHE A 108 -18.08 -22.17 -8.76
CA PHE A 108 -18.64 -21.69 -10.03
C PHE A 108 -20.11 -21.28 -9.92
N ALA A 109 -20.97 -22.10 -9.32
CA ALA A 109 -22.40 -21.80 -9.18
C ALA A 109 -22.65 -20.54 -8.35
N ARG A 110 -21.92 -20.36 -7.24
CA ARG A 110 -21.99 -19.15 -6.41
C ARG A 110 -21.42 -17.93 -7.12
N GLY A 111 -20.28 -18.08 -7.78
CA GLY A 111 -19.66 -17.03 -8.59
C GLY A 111 -20.60 -16.54 -9.70
N MET A 112 -21.30 -17.47 -10.37
CA MET A 112 -22.31 -17.14 -11.39
C MET A 112 -23.50 -16.36 -10.79
N GLY A 113 -24.01 -16.79 -9.63
CA GLY A 113 -25.07 -16.07 -8.94
C GLY A 113 -24.68 -14.64 -8.57
N ARG A 114 -23.45 -14.44 -8.06
CA ARG A 114 -22.92 -13.11 -7.74
C ARG A 114 -22.67 -12.27 -8.99
N PHE A 115 -22.13 -12.87 -10.06
CA PHE A 115 -21.94 -12.23 -11.36
C PHE A 115 -23.25 -11.64 -11.87
N VAL A 116 -24.30 -12.46 -12.03
CA VAL A 116 -25.61 -11.99 -12.51
C VAL A 116 -26.18 -10.89 -11.63
N THR A 117 -26.04 -11.02 -10.31
CA THR A 117 -26.48 -9.99 -9.36
C THR A 117 -25.74 -8.67 -9.59
N ARG A 118 -24.43 -8.72 -9.82
CA ARG A 118 -23.62 -7.52 -10.12
C ARG A 118 -23.97 -6.87 -11.43
N GLU A 119 -24.24 -7.64 -12.48
CA GLU A 119 -24.64 -7.09 -13.78
C GLU A 119 -25.98 -6.35 -13.67
N ILE A 120 -26.97 -6.96 -13.00
CA ILE A 120 -28.29 -6.34 -12.81
C ILE A 120 -28.19 -5.07 -11.96
N VAL A 121 -27.46 -5.12 -10.84
CA VAL A 121 -27.30 -3.96 -9.97
C VAL A 121 -26.43 -2.88 -10.64
N GLY A 122 -25.39 -3.27 -11.37
CA GLY A 122 -24.53 -2.36 -12.13
C GLY A 122 -25.31 -1.59 -13.18
N LEU A 123 -26.13 -2.30 -13.97
CA LEU A 123 -27.05 -1.69 -14.92
C LEU A 123 -28.08 -0.77 -14.23
N TYR A 124 -28.64 -1.23 -13.11
CA TYR A 124 -29.57 -0.41 -12.32
C TYR A 124 -28.90 0.88 -11.84
N GLU A 125 -27.70 0.82 -11.28
CA GLU A 125 -26.96 2.00 -10.80
C GLU A 125 -26.56 2.92 -11.95
N LEU A 126 -26.23 2.37 -13.12
CA LEU A 126 -25.92 3.11 -14.35
C LEU A 126 -27.15 3.85 -14.90
N VAL A 127 -28.32 3.23 -14.95
CA VAL A 127 -29.56 3.86 -15.44
C VAL A 127 -30.09 4.89 -14.45
N THR A 128 -30.01 4.59 -13.16
CA THR A 128 -30.58 5.43 -12.11
C THR A 128 -29.59 6.44 -11.54
N PHE A 129 -28.40 6.62 -12.13
CA PHE A 129 -27.31 7.45 -11.61
C PHE A 129 -27.72 8.90 -11.24
N PRO A 130 -28.63 9.60 -11.95
CA PRO A 130 -29.02 10.96 -11.59
C PRO A 130 -29.98 10.99 -10.40
N ALA A 131 -30.66 9.88 -10.14
CA ALA A 131 -31.64 9.76 -9.08
C ALA A 131 -30.96 9.32 -7.77
N PRO A 132 -31.29 9.94 -6.62
CA PRO A 132 -30.78 9.57 -5.31
C PRO A 132 -31.49 8.32 -4.75
N VAL A 133 -31.61 7.27 -5.58
CA VAL A 133 -32.19 5.97 -5.24
C VAL A 133 -31.08 4.93 -5.36
N PRO A 134 -30.61 4.28 -4.29
CA PRO A 134 -31.06 4.38 -2.91
C PRO A 134 -30.65 5.72 -2.25
N ARG A 135 -31.36 6.12 -1.17
CA ARG A 135 -31.12 7.39 -0.45
C ARG A 135 -29.64 7.58 -0.15
N GLY A 136 -29.10 8.73 -0.55
CA GLY A 136 -27.71 9.09 -0.31
C GLY A 136 -26.70 8.28 -1.13
N TYR A 137 -27.07 7.77 -2.31
CA TYR A 137 -26.16 7.09 -3.26
C TYR A 137 -25.37 5.90 -2.67
N ARG A 138 -25.89 5.32 -1.59
CA ARG A 138 -25.26 4.19 -0.89
C ARG A 138 -25.14 2.95 -1.80
N PRO A 139 -24.06 2.15 -1.64
CA PRO A 139 -23.92 0.87 -2.34
C PRO A 139 -25.08 -0.08 -2.02
N ILE A 140 -25.59 -0.75 -3.04
CA ILE A 140 -26.58 -1.83 -2.89
C ILE A 140 -25.87 -3.15 -2.60
N LEU A 141 -24.72 -3.38 -3.24
CA LEU A 141 -23.89 -4.56 -3.06
C LEU A 141 -22.75 -4.31 -2.08
N SER A 142 -22.40 -5.35 -1.35
CA SER A 142 -21.19 -5.45 -0.54
C SER A 142 -20.45 -6.73 -0.94
N PRO A 143 -19.19 -6.66 -1.40
CA PRO A 143 -18.38 -5.46 -1.59
C PRO A 143 -18.90 -4.49 -2.67
N ALA A 144 -18.56 -3.21 -2.54
CA ALA A 144 -19.05 -2.16 -3.44
C ALA A 144 -18.48 -2.34 -4.86
N TYR A 145 -17.20 -2.73 -4.97
CA TYR A 145 -16.54 -3.01 -6.23
C TYR A 145 -16.17 -4.49 -6.37
N PRO A 146 -15.97 -5.03 -7.59
CA PRO A 146 -15.62 -6.43 -7.80
C PRO A 146 -14.21 -6.79 -7.32
N TRP A 147 -13.27 -5.84 -7.31
CA TRP A 147 -11.90 -6.10 -6.88
C TRP A 147 -11.70 -6.07 -5.36
N ASP A 148 -12.65 -5.52 -4.60
CA ASP A 148 -12.57 -5.53 -3.13
C ASP A 148 -12.77 -6.96 -2.55
N LEU A 149 -13.02 -7.97 -3.40
CA LEU A 149 -13.07 -9.39 -3.02
C LEU A 149 -11.69 -9.98 -2.75
N PHE A 150 -10.63 -9.34 -3.24
CA PHE A 150 -9.26 -9.85 -3.19
C PHE A 150 -8.42 -9.22 -2.05
N ASP A 151 -9.01 -8.31 -1.28
CA ASP A 151 -8.43 -7.70 -0.09
C ASP A 151 -8.66 -8.58 1.17
#